data_AF-A0A7J3MWP8-F1
#
_entry.id   AF-A0A7J3MWP8-F1
#
_cell.length_a   1.000
_cell.length_b   1.000
_cell.length_c   1.000
_cell.angle_alpha   90.00
_cell.angle_beta   90.00
_cell.angle_gamma   90.00
#
_symmetry.space_group_name_H-M   'P 1'
#
loop_
_entity.id
_entity.type
_entity.pdbx_description
1 polymer ?
#
loop_
_entity_poly.entity_id
_entity_poly.type
_entity_poly.pdbx_seq_one_letter_code
_entity_poly.pdbx_strand_id
1 'polypeptide(L)'
;MIVIRTSHVGSFPLIYTHENIEKVLLDLYNIGLDVPPYPQLRSFIDIYLKPLESAGHLYNRNGYYYLVKDRVDNIPKTNVVIYEAEDTVNTIKKHNLLFKWIRAPITGVFTLASRIYVTDGDSRSLASTCLSNKE
;
A
#
# COMPACT_ATOMS: atom_id res chain seq x y z
N MET A 1 9.07 19.57 -29.20
CA MET A 1 9.93 18.46 -28.78
C MET A 1 9.16 17.65 -27.73
N ILE A 2 8.90 16.36 -27.96
CA ILE A 2 8.16 15.54 -26.99
C ILE A 2 9.14 15.12 -25.89
N VAL A 3 8.84 15.46 -24.64
CA VAL A 3 9.63 15.03 -23.48
C VAL A 3 9.07 13.70 -22.99
N ILE A 4 9.85 12.63 -23.14
CA ILE A 4 9.54 11.32 -22.55
C ILE A 4 10.02 11.32 -21.10
N ARG A 5 9.21 10.76 -20.19
CA ARG A 5 9.56 10.57 -18.78
C ARG A 5 9.56 9.08 -18.43
N THR A 6 10.46 8.69 -17.53
CA THR A 6 10.66 7.31 -17.08
C THR A 6 10.17 7.12 -15.64
N SER A 7 9.62 5.93 -15.36
CA SER A 7 9.06 5.52 -14.07
C SER A 7 9.16 4.00 -13.92
N HIS A 8 8.94 3.49 -12.71
CA HIS A 8 8.56 2.09 -12.47
C HIS A 8 7.18 2.00 -11.79
N VAL A 9 6.69 0.79 -11.53
CA VAL A 9 5.32 0.51 -11.07
C VAL A 9 5.09 0.55 -9.55
N GLY A 10 6.15 0.60 -8.73
CA GLY A 10 6.03 0.80 -7.27
C GLY A 10 6.89 -0.13 -6.41
N SER A 11 6.66 -1.43 -6.48
CA SER A 11 7.24 -2.41 -5.54
C SER A 11 8.70 -2.74 -5.83
N PHE A 12 9.45 -3.03 -4.77
CA PHE A 12 10.78 -3.66 -4.83
C PHE A 12 10.82 -4.93 -3.99
N PRO A 13 11.65 -5.93 -4.37
CA PRO A 13 11.79 -7.19 -3.64
C PRO A 13 12.69 -7.02 -2.40
N LEU A 14 12.37 -6.04 -1.54
CA LEU A 14 13.11 -5.73 -0.31
C LEU A 14 12.13 -5.65 0.86
N ILE A 15 12.62 -6.00 2.05
CA ILE A 15 11.87 -5.78 3.29
C ILE A 15 11.85 -4.29 3.64
N TYR A 16 10.80 -3.84 4.29
CA TYR A 16 10.71 -2.45 4.75
C TYR A 16 11.73 -2.18 5.87
N THR A 17 12.67 -1.29 5.58
CA THR A 17 13.52 -0.55 6.54
C THR A 17 13.80 0.84 5.98
N HIS A 18 14.16 1.80 6.83
CA HIS A 18 14.55 3.14 6.39
C HIS A 18 15.74 3.09 5.41
N GLU A 19 16.72 2.23 5.70
CA GLU A 19 17.92 2.05 4.88
C GLU A 19 17.59 1.50 3.49
N ASN A 20 16.62 0.60 3.39
CA ASN A 20 16.18 0.07 2.10
C ASN A 20 15.42 1.12 1.27
N ILE A 21 14.59 1.96 1.91
CA ILE A 21 13.97 3.12 1.22
C ILE A 21 15.05 4.04 0.68
N GLU A 22 16.00 4.42 1.54
CA GLU A 22 17.10 5.32 1.20
C GLU A 22 17.94 4.76 0.04
N LYS A 23 18.35 3.50 0.13
CA LYS A 23 19.11 2.81 -0.91
C LYS A 23 18.38 2.84 -2.26
N VAL A 24 17.11 2.45 -2.29
CA VAL A 24 16.33 2.42 -3.53
C VAL A 24 16.25 3.81 -4.15
N LEU A 25 15.99 4.85 -3.37
CA LEU A 25 15.87 6.22 -3.89
C LEU A 25 17.20 6.72 -4.47
N LEU A 26 18.32 6.42 -3.82
CA LEU A 26 19.65 6.74 -4.34
C LEU A 26 19.93 6.01 -5.66
N ASP A 27 19.62 4.71 -5.72
CA ASP A 27 19.77 3.92 -6.94
C ASP A 27 18.91 4.47 -8.09
N LEU A 28 17.64 4.77 -7.82
CA LEU A 28 16.71 5.35 -8.80
C LEU A 28 17.15 6.73 -9.32
N TYR A 29 17.72 7.55 -8.43
CA TYR A 29 18.27 8.85 -8.82
C TYR A 29 19.52 8.68 -9.70
N ASN A 30 20.44 7.79 -9.30
CA ASN A 30 21.69 7.54 -10.00
C ASN A 30 21.49 6.96 -11.41
N ILE A 31 20.45 6.15 -11.61
CA ILE A 31 20.10 5.65 -12.97
C ILE A 31 19.37 6.70 -13.82
N GLY A 32 19.04 7.87 -13.25
CA GLY A 32 18.38 8.96 -13.97
C GLY A 32 16.86 8.80 -14.13
N LEU A 33 16.17 8.12 -13.21
CA LEU A 33 14.72 7.97 -13.29
C LEU A 33 14.01 9.32 -13.05
N ASP A 34 13.02 9.66 -13.88
CA ASP A 34 12.40 10.98 -13.82
C ASP A 34 11.38 11.13 -12.68
N VAL A 35 10.50 10.14 -12.53
CA VAL A 35 9.28 10.25 -11.71
C VAL A 35 9.02 9.00 -10.85
N PRO A 36 9.94 8.63 -9.94
CA PRO A 36 9.77 7.44 -9.11
C PRO A 36 8.51 7.52 -8.23
N PRO A 37 7.79 6.41 -8.02
CA PRO A 37 6.99 6.25 -6.81
C PRO A 37 7.87 6.17 -5.56
N TYR A 38 7.33 6.52 -4.39
CA TYR A 38 7.98 6.09 -3.16
C TYR A 38 8.11 4.56 -3.16
N PRO A 39 9.25 3.99 -2.72
CA PRO A 39 9.43 2.54 -2.77
C PRO A 39 8.42 1.85 -1.87
N GLN A 40 7.58 0.98 -2.45
CA GLN A 40 6.61 0.21 -1.69
C GLN A 40 7.23 -1.10 -1.21
N LEU A 41 7.61 -1.15 0.08
CA LEU A 41 8.31 -2.29 0.68
C LEU A 41 7.43 -3.12 1.64
N ARG A 42 6.25 -2.62 2.01
CA ARG A 42 5.22 -3.39 2.72
C ARG A 42 4.12 -3.86 1.77
N SER A 43 3.37 -4.88 2.20
CA SER A 43 2.19 -5.37 1.48
C SER A 43 1.21 -4.22 1.21
N PHE A 44 0.87 -4.03 -0.06
CA PHE A 44 -0.07 -3.00 -0.51
C PHE A 44 -1.50 -3.22 0.01
N ILE A 45 -1.79 -4.40 0.57
CA ILE A 45 -3.03 -4.70 1.28
C ILE A 45 -2.88 -4.36 2.75
N ASP A 46 -1.80 -4.81 3.40
CA ASP A 46 -1.62 -4.68 4.85
C ASP A 46 -1.50 -3.22 5.30
N ILE A 47 -0.91 -2.35 4.46
CA ILE A 47 -0.85 -0.90 4.74
C ILE A 47 -2.23 -0.34 5.10
N TYR A 48 -3.28 -0.83 4.43
CA TYR A 48 -4.64 -0.32 4.58
C TYR A 48 -5.53 -1.20 5.47
N LEU A 49 -5.32 -2.52 5.48
CA LEU A 49 -6.19 -3.44 6.23
C LEU A 49 -5.71 -3.69 7.67
N LYS A 50 -4.41 -3.63 7.98
CA LYS A 50 -3.93 -3.79 9.37
C LYS A 50 -4.48 -2.74 10.34
N PRO A 51 -4.65 -1.46 9.95
CA PRO A 51 -5.32 -0.50 10.82
C PRO A 51 -6.75 -0.90 11.18
N LEU A 52 -7.50 -1.48 10.24
CA LEU A 52 -8.87 -1.98 10.48
C LEU A 52 -8.88 -3.25 11.34
N GLU A 53 -7.90 -4.14 11.15
CA GLU A 53 -7.67 -5.30 12.02
C GLU A 53 -7.34 -4.87 13.45
N SER A 54 -6.42 -3.92 13.62
CA SER A 54 -6.00 -3.40 14.93
C SER A 54 -7.14 -2.70 15.67
N ALA A 55 -8.07 -2.08 14.93
CA ALA A 55 -9.31 -1.51 15.46
C ALA A 55 -10.41 -2.56 15.72
N GLY A 56 -10.16 -3.84 15.37
CA GLY A 56 -11.07 -4.96 15.61
C GLY A 56 -12.24 -5.05 14.64
N HIS A 57 -12.19 -4.42 13.45
CA HIS A 57 -13.19 -4.56 12.39
C HIS A 57 -12.90 -5.73 11.46
N LEU A 58 -11.62 -6.14 11.40
CA LEU A 58 -11.17 -7.30 10.66
C LEU A 58 -10.43 -8.25 11.60
N TYR A 59 -10.35 -9.53 11.23
CA TYR A 59 -9.38 -10.47 11.77
C TYR A 59 -8.59 -11.13 10.65
N ASN A 60 -7.30 -11.40 10.88
CA ASN A 60 -6.48 -12.15 9.95
C ASN A 60 -6.45 -13.64 10.32
N ARG A 61 -6.75 -14.51 9.35
CA ARG A 61 -6.57 -15.97 9.46
C ARG A 61 -5.78 -16.46 8.26
N ASN A 62 -4.58 -16.99 8.51
CA ASN A 62 -3.68 -17.53 7.49
C ASN A 62 -3.36 -16.54 6.34
N GLY A 63 -3.23 -15.24 6.65
CA GLY A 63 -2.92 -14.20 5.67
C GLY A 63 -4.12 -13.65 4.92
N TYR A 64 -5.35 -14.04 5.27
CA TYR A 64 -6.59 -13.53 4.70
C TYR A 64 -7.33 -12.70 5.74
N TYR A 65 -7.87 -11.55 5.33
CA TYR A 65 -8.66 -10.68 6.19
C TYR A 65 -10.13 -11.03 6.09
N TYR A 66 -10.80 -11.12 7.23
CA TYR A 66 -12.23 -11.43 7.33
C TYR A 66 -12.93 -10.34 8.12
N LEU A 67 -14.16 -10.03 7.71
CA LEU A 67 -14.99 -9.00 8.31
C LEU A 67 -15.60 -9.47 9.62
N VAL A 68 -15.53 -8.64 10.65
CA VAL A 68 -16.28 -8.82 11.90
C VAL A 68 -17.69 -8.24 11.70
N LYS A 69 -18.67 -9.12 11.46
CA LYS A 69 -20.02 -8.74 10.97
C LYS A 69 -20.77 -7.75 11.85
N ASP A 70 -20.60 -7.81 13.16
CA ASP A 70 -21.25 -6.93 14.14
C ASP A 70 -20.59 -5.55 14.26
N ARG A 71 -19.54 -5.27 13.47
CA ARG A 71 -18.73 -4.03 13.55
C ARG A 71 -18.66 -3.24 12.26
N VAL A 72 -19.53 -3.54 11.29
CA VAL A 72 -19.52 -2.90 9.96
C VAL A 72 -20.09 -1.48 10.00
N ASP A 73 -21.13 -1.26 10.81
CA ASP A 73 -21.87 0.00 10.83
C ASP A 73 -21.12 1.16 11.51
N ASN A 74 -20.00 0.86 12.18
CA ASN A 74 -19.24 1.84 12.96
C ASN A 74 -17.73 1.77 12.67
N ILE A 75 -17.34 1.70 11.39
CA ILE A 75 -15.92 1.75 11.02
C ILE A 75 -15.38 3.18 11.29
N PRO A 76 -14.44 3.35 12.22
CA PRO A 76 -13.89 4.65 12.54
C PRO A 76 -13.02 5.14 11.37
N LYS A 77 -12.83 6.46 11.29
CA LYS A 77 -11.72 7.00 10.50
C LYS A 77 -10.42 6.50 11.11
N THR A 78 -9.74 5.60 10.42
CA THR A 78 -8.43 5.12 10.83
C THR A 78 -7.35 6.03 10.27
N ASN A 79 -6.36 6.36 11.09
CA ASN A 79 -5.17 7.06 10.62
C ASN A 79 -4.25 6.03 9.97
N VAL A 80 -4.27 5.97 8.63
CA VAL A 80 -3.33 5.16 7.86
C VAL A 80 -2.01 5.92 7.77
N VAL A 81 -0.96 5.38 8.38
CA VAL A 81 0.39 5.93 8.28
C VAL A 81 1.19 5.17 7.23
N ILE A 82 1.64 5.90 6.20
CA ILE A 82 2.47 5.37 5.12
C ILE A 82 3.93 5.74 5.41
N TYR A 83 4.60 4.96 6.25
CA TYR A 83 5.98 5.22 6.65
C TYR A 83 6.94 5.34 5.46
N GLU A 84 6.73 4.56 4.39
CA GLU A 84 7.54 4.66 3.16
C GLU A 84 7.47 6.05 2.51
N ALA A 85 6.33 6.73 2.60
CA ALA A 85 6.16 8.08 2.08
C ALA A 85 6.93 9.10 2.95
N GLU A 86 6.85 8.97 4.28
CA GLU A 86 7.61 9.82 5.21
C GLU A 86 9.12 9.63 5.04
N ASP A 87 9.58 8.38 5.01
CA ASP A 87 10.98 8.03 4.76
C ASP A 87 11.46 8.56 3.42
N THR A 88 10.63 8.46 2.37
CA THR A 88 10.96 9.01 1.05
C THR A 88 11.16 10.51 1.09
N VAL A 89 10.25 11.25 1.74
CA VAL A 89 10.38 12.71 1.90
C VAL A 89 11.65 13.05 2.68
N ASN A 90 11.97 12.29 3.73
CA ASN A 90 13.16 12.49 4.54
C ASN A 90 14.45 12.23 3.73
N THR A 91 14.51 11.13 2.98
CA THR A 91 15.65 10.80 2.11
C THR A 91 15.86 11.86 1.02
N ILE A 92 14.80 12.29 0.34
CA ILE A 92 14.89 13.31 -0.72
C ILE A 92 15.48 14.60 -0.16
N LYS A 93 15.02 15.04 1.02
CA LYS A 93 15.56 16.24 1.70
C LYS A 93 17.00 16.05 2.13
N LYS A 94 17.33 14.90 2.75
CA LYS A 94 18.67 14.55 3.25
C LYS A 94 19.73 14.60 2.15
N HIS A 95 19.40 14.10 0.96
CA HIS A 95 20.35 13.97 -0.17
C HIS A 95 20.14 14.99 -1.28
N ASN A 96 19.20 15.92 -1.12
CA ASN A 96 18.83 16.91 -2.13
C ASN A 96 18.53 16.26 -3.50
N LEU A 97 17.72 15.18 -3.51
CA LEU A 97 17.38 14.45 -4.73
C LEU A 97 16.40 15.26 -5.58
N LEU A 98 16.79 15.57 -6.82
CA LEU A 98 16.04 16.46 -7.72
C LEU A 98 15.17 15.70 -8.73
N PHE A 99 14.37 14.73 -8.25
CA PHE A 99 13.37 14.07 -9.11
C PHE A 99 12.38 15.08 -9.68
N LYS A 100 11.88 14.85 -10.90
CA LYS A 100 10.92 15.77 -11.54
C LYS A 100 9.58 15.77 -10.81
N TRP A 101 9.11 14.59 -10.41
CA TRP A 101 7.94 14.37 -9.55
C TRP A 101 8.12 13.11 -8.71
N ILE A 102 7.35 12.98 -7.63
CA ILE A 102 7.23 11.74 -6.87
C ILE A 102 5.81 11.22 -7.00
N ARG A 103 5.66 9.90 -7.18
CA ARG A 103 4.35 9.25 -7.24
C ARG A 103 3.99 8.59 -5.92
N ALA A 104 2.71 8.59 -5.59
CA ALA A 104 2.17 7.83 -4.46
C ALA A 104 1.45 6.56 -4.97
N PRO A 105 2.00 5.35 -4.76
CA PRO A 105 1.27 4.12 -5.02
C PRO A 105 0.18 3.89 -3.97
N ILE A 106 -1.07 4.15 -4.36
CA ILE A 106 -2.27 3.95 -3.53
C ILE A 106 -3.04 2.73 -4.03
N THR A 107 -3.45 1.86 -3.12
CA THR A 107 -4.27 0.68 -3.46
C THR A 107 -5.73 1.10 -3.63
N GLY A 108 -6.32 0.74 -4.76
CA GLY A 108 -7.72 1.04 -5.05
C GLY A 108 -8.69 0.31 -4.12
N VAL A 109 -9.82 0.95 -3.83
CA VAL A 109 -10.85 0.43 -2.91
C VAL A 109 -11.41 -0.93 -3.33
N PHE A 110 -11.59 -1.18 -4.62
CA PHE A 110 -12.07 -2.49 -5.10
C PHE A 110 -11.05 -3.60 -4.90
N THR A 111 -9.76 -3.30 -5.01
CA THR A 111 -8.68 -4.25 -4.69
C THR A 111 -8.64 -4.57 -3.21
N LEU A 112 -8.89 -3.58 -2.34
CA LEU A 112 -8.99 -3.80 -0.89
C LEU A 112 -10.24 -4.64 -0.56
N ALA A 113 -11.39 -4.29 -1.12
CA ALA A 113 -12.65 -5.01 -0.92
C ALA A 113 -12.55 -6.48 -1.37
N SER A 114 -11.86 -6.76 -2.49
CA SER A 114 -11.62 -8.13 -2.97
C SER A 114 -10.68 -8.96 -2.07
N ARG A 115 -10.14 -8.36 -1.01
CA ARG A 115 -9.25 -9.02 -0.03
C ARG A 115 -9.86 -9.13 1.36
N ILE A 116 -11.09 -8.64 1.55
CA ILE A 116 -11.85 -8.76 2.79
C ILE A 116 -12.95 -9.78 2.56
N TYR A 117 -12.93 -10.89 3.31
CA TYR A 117 -13.90 -11.98 3.21
C TYR A 117 -15.08 -11.76 4.15
N VAL A 118 -16.30 -12.00 3.68
CA VAL A 118 -17.55 -11.82 4.44
C VAL A 118 -18.16 -13.13 4.95
N THR A 119 -17.64 -14.26 4.48
CA THR A 119 -18.03 -15.60 4.92
C THR A 119 -16.80 -16.40 5.32
N ASP A 120 -16.89 -17.16 6.41
CA ASP A 120 -15.80 -18.01 6.91
C ASP A 120 -15.53 -19.29 6.09
N GLY A 121 -16.27 -19.50 4.99
CA GLY A 121 -16.15 -20.68 4.14
C GLY A 121 -14.82 -20.75 3.39
N ASP A 122 -14.38 -21.97 3.08
CA ASP A 122 -13.11 -22.25 2.39
C ASP A 122 -13.08 -21.79 0.92
N SER A 123 -14.22 -21.34 0.37
CA SER A 123 -14.26 -20.82 -0.99
C SER A 123 -13.51 -19.47 -1.06
N ARG A 124 -12.29 -19.48 -1.59
CA ARG A 124 -11.45 -18.30 -1.85
C ARG A 124 -11.87 -17.55 -3.13
N SER A 125 -13.18 -17.45 -3.37
CA SER A 125 -13.73 -16.83 -4.57
C SER A 125 -13.97 -15.34 -4.35
N LEU A 126 -14.03 -14.54 -5.43
CA LEU A 126 -14.44 -13.13 -5.31
C LEU A 126 -15.86 -12.98 -4.74
N ALA A 127 -16.72 -13.99 -4.92
CA ALA A 127 -18.09 -14.00 -4.41
C ALA A 127 -18.18 -14.05 -2.88
N SER A 128 -17.12 -14.47 -2.18
CA SER A 128 -17.06 -14.50 -0.70
C SER A 128 -16.41 -13.25 -0.10
N THR A 129 -16.17 -12.21 -0.90
CA THR A 129 -15.50 -10.97 -0.46
C THR A 129 -16.45 -9.78 -0.39
N CYS A 130 -16.04 -8.66 0.21
CA CYS A 130 -16.81 -7.41 0.20
C CYS A 130 -17.12 -6.88 -1.21
N LEU A 131 -16.44 -7.39 -2.25
CA LEU A 131 -16.74 -7.04 -3.64
C LEU A 131 -18.06 -7.64 -4.13
N SER A 132 -18.55 -8.72 -3.51
CA SER A 132 -19.75 -9.42 -3.96
C SER A 132 -21.05 -8.77 -3.50
N ASN A 133 -21.00 -7.97 -2.45
CA ASN A 133 -22.18 -7.27 -1.94
C ASN A 133 -22.34 -5.93 -2.67
N LYS A 134 -23.42 -5.80 -3.44
CA LYS A 134 -23.75 -4.59 -4.20
C LYS A 134 -24.56 -3.57 -3.39
N GLU A 135 -25.00 -3.96 -2.19
CA GLU A 135 -25.86 -3.20 -1.30
C GLU A 135 -25.09 -2.71 -0.07
#